data_AF-A0AAW6PPM3-F1
#
_entry.id   AF-A0AAW6PPM3-F1
#
_cell.length_a   1.000
_cell.length_b   1.000
_cell.length_c   1.000
_cell.angle_alpha   90.00
_cell.angle_beta   90.00
_cell.angle_gamma   90.00
#
_symmetry.space_group_name_H-M   'P 1'
#
loop_
_entity.id
_entity.type
_entity.pdbx_description
1 polymer ?
#
loop_
_entity_poly.entity_id
_entity_poly.type
_entity_poly.pdbx_seq_one_letter_code
_entity_poly.pdbx_strand_id
1 'polypeptide(L)'
;SVIKRLHQEGQIAYREKVHEDRVFTVVDLDHLKAISQHLQGVADMKETSTLLSLCRNRVRQLLAGGTLQFFGGEPRPGERWLIDCRSINELIDEKLPTSSDQSLVSINYLAKHSLPKGGGLVELVQAIRAGELRAYGPAENGSVAVGAWLLKPQDFAAWQQARAENKSPVFPGLSVVKAAALLGVKEQCAYAFVRLGLLWSTAVERGRRTQLMVKPQAIDRFRRGYILGPEIAVYLGKSTREAFKHLWEARFRPVAGPSIPNAACRQYVWVRSKKLIDYLASEAAQIDDPEAITFLSTPIAQPRDCRFRHVGSR
;
A
#
# COMPACT_ATOMS: atom_id res chain seq x y z
N SER A 1 6.46 -9.78 -33.31
CA SER A 1 5.77 -10.94 -33.91
C SER A 1 6.19 -12.18 -33.13
N VAL A 2 5.22 -13.05 -32.79
CA VAL A 2 5.46 -14.29 -32.02
C VAL A 2 6.58 -15.14 -32.62
N ILE A 3 6.64 -15.24 -33.94
CA ILE A 3 7.67 -16.00 -34.69
C ILE A 3 9.09 -15.48 -34.38
N LYS A 4 9.28 -14.15 -34.39
CA LYS A 4 10.59 -13.54 -34.09
C LYS A 4 11.00 -13.77 -32.63
N ARG A 5 10.04 -13.79 -31.71
CA ARG A 5 10.29 -14.05 -30.29
C ARG A 5 10.67 -15.51 -30.06
N LEU A 6 9.92 -16.45 -30.64
CA LEU A 6 10.26 -17.88 -30.56
C LEU A 6 11.65 -18.18 -31.13
N HIS A 7 12.10 -17.45 -32.15
CA HIS A 7 13.48 -17.55 -32.64
C HIS A 7 14.53 -17.00 -31.67
N GLN A 8 14.26 -15.85 -31.05
CA GLN A 8 15.16 -15.26 -30.05
C GLN A 8 15.38 -16.21 -28.87
N GLU A 9 14.35 -16.99 -28.53
CA GLU A 9 14.39 -18.04 -27.50
C GLU A 9 14.92 -19.39 -28.03
N GLY A 10 15.45 -19.43 -29.27
CA GLY A 10 16.05 -20.62 -29.87
C GLY A 10 15.08 -21.73 -30.26
N GLN A 11 13.76 -21.47 -30.22
CA GLN A 11 12.73 -22.49 -30.45
C GLN A 11 12.41 -22.71 -31.93
N ILE A 12 12.77 -21.76 -32.80
CA ILE A 12 12.51 -21.84 -34.25
C ILE A 12 13.71 -21.25 -34.99
N ALA A 13 14.09 -21.85 -36.11
CA ALA A 13 14.97 -21.20 -37.09
C ALA A 13 14.13 -20.34 -38.05
N TYR A 14 14.56 -19.11 -38.33
CA TYR A 14 14.06 -18.34 -39.47
C TYR A 14 15.23 -17.75 -40.27
N ARG A 15 14.94 -17.39 -41.52
CA ARG A 15 15.83 -16.57 -42.36
C ARG A 15 15.10 -15.33 -42.83
N GLU A 16 15.79 -14.21 -42.92
CA GLU A 16 15.24 -13.01 -43.55
C GLU A 16 15.49 -13.09 -45.06
N LYS A 17 14.46 -12.75 -45.83
CA LYS A 17 14.56 -12.61 -47.27
C LYS A 17 14.17 -11.18 -47.62
N VAL A 18 15.13 -10.41 -48.12
CA VAL A 18 14.87 -9.07 -48.66
C VAL A 18 14.32 -9.25 -50.06
N HIS A 19 13.21 -8.59 -50.36
CA HIS A 19 12.67 -8.48 -51.70
C HIS A 19 12.21 -7.04 -51.92
N GLU A 20 12.86 -6.36 -52.87
CA GLU A 20 12.75 -4.92 -53.07
C GLU A 20 13.07 -4.18 -51.75
N ASP A 21 12.17 -3.31 -51.28
CA ASP A 21 12.30 -2.55 -50.03
C ASP A 21 11.65 -3.25 -48.81
N ARG A 22 11.30 -4.54 -48.92
CA ARG A 22 10.62 -5.31 -47.86
C ARG A 22 11.46 -6.47 -47.37
N VAL A 23 11.55 -6.59 -46.04
CA VAL A 23 12.18 -7.73 -45.37
C VAL A 23 11.11 -8.72 -44.93
N PHE A 24 11.15 -9.92 -45.49
CA PHE A 24 10.24 -11.02 -45.15
C PHE A 24 10.91 -12.00 -44.20
N THR A 25 10.19 -12.43 -43.17
CA THR A 25 10.60 -13.53 -42.31
C THR A 25 10.15 -14.85 -42.93
N VAL A 26 11.09 -15.69 -43.35
CA VAL A 26 10.82 -17.01 -43.93
C VAL A 26 11.16 -18.07 -42.89
N VAL A 27 10.20 -18.93 -42.60
CA VAL A 27 10.31 -20.02 -41.63
C VAL A 27 10.10 -21.34 -42.36
N ASP A 28 10.80 -22.38 -41.93
CA ASP A 28 10.55 -23.74 -42.41
C ASP A 28 9.13 -24.19 -42.01
N LEU A 29 8.37 -24.66 -42.98
CA LEU A 29 6.96 -24.96 -42.83
C LEU A 29 6.73 -26.23 -41.99
N ASP A 30 7.66 -27.18 -42.00
CA ASP A 30 7.57 -28.40 -41.20
C ASP A 30 8.01 -28.14 -39.75
N HIS A 31 9.00 -27.26 -39.53
CA HIS A 31 9.28 -26.74 -38.18
C HIS A 31 8.07 -25.95 -37.63
N LEU A 32 7.42 -25.13 -38.46
CA LEU A 32 6.24 -24.38 -38.04
C LEU A 32 5.08 -25.32 -37.65
N LYS A 33 4.89 -26.43 -38.39
CA LYS A 33 3.91 -27.46 -38.03
C LYS A 33 4.24 -28.13 -36.70
N ALA A 34 5.50 -28.50 -36.46
CA ALA A 34 5.94 -29.08 -35.20
C ALA A 34 5.67 -28.12 -34.01
N ILE A 35 5.99 -26.84 -34.18
CA ILE A 35 5.69 -25.81 -33.17
C ILE A 35 4.17 -25.62 -33.02
N SER A 36 3.39 -25.73 -34.09
CA SER A 36 1.92 -25.64 -34.02
C SER A 36 1.31 -26.76 -33.18
N GLN A 37 1.91 -27.95 -33.18
CA GLN A 37 1.52 -29.04 -32.29
C GLN A 37 1.87 -28.70 -30.84
N HIS A 38 3.03 -28.08 -30.59
CA HIS A 38 3.39 -27.59 -29.26
C HIS A 38 2.53 -26.41 -28.77
N LEU A 39 2.02 -25.58 -29.69
CA LEU A 39 1.05 -24.52 -29.36
C LEU A 39 -0.27 -25.06 -28.79
N GLN A 40 -0.59 -26.35 -28.97
CA GLN A 40 -1.71 -26.98 -28.27
C GLN A 40 -1.49 -27.09 -26.75
N GLY A 41 -0.23 -27.03 -26.30
CA GLY A 41 0.17 -26.99 -24.88
C GLY A 41 0.38 -25.58 -24.33
N VAL A 42 -0.23 -24.57 -24.95
CA VAL A 42 -0.04 -23.16 -24.57
C VAL A 42 -1.39 -22.53 -24.26
N ALA A 43 -1.45 -21.80 -23.15
CA ALA A 43 -2.61 -21.02 -22.75
C ALA A 43 -2.34 -19.53 -22.90
N ASP A 44 -3.38 -18.77 -23.22
CA ASP A 44 -3.32 -17.31 -23.15
C ASP A 44 -3.52 -16.79 -21.72
N MET A 45 -3.41 -15.46 -21.53
CA MET A 45 -3.59 -14.82 -20.21
C MET A 45 -5.01 -14.99 -19.65
N LYS A 46 -6.04 -15.07 -20.49
CA LYS A 46 -7.45 -15.22 -20.08
C LYS A 46 -7.71 -16.66 -19.65
N GLU A 47 -7.25 -17.62 -20.44
CA GLU A 47 -7.32 -19.06 -20.16
C GLU A 47 -6.57 -19.37 -18.87
N THR A 48 -5.32 -18.93 -18.74
CA THR A 48 -4.50 -19.15 -17.53
C THR A 48 -5.15 -18.55 -16.28
N SER A 49 -5.72 -17.35 -16.40
CA SER A 49 -6.45 -16.69 -15.30
C SER A 49 -7.66 -17.51 -14.84
N THR A 50 -8.36 -18.14 -15.79
CA THR A 50 -9.50 -19.03 -15.52
C THR A 50 -9.03 -20.33 -14.87
N LEU A 51 -8.05 -21.01 -15.47
CA LEU A 51 -7.50 -22.28 -15.00
C LEU A 51 -6.95 -22.18 -13.57
N LEU A 52 -6.25 -21.10 -13.24
CA LEU A 52 -5.69 -20.89 -11.90
C LEU A 52 -6.64 -20.19 -10.93
N SER A 53 -7.83 -19.75 -11.37
CA SER A 53 -8.76 -18.94 -10.57
C SER A 53 -8.11 -17.71 -9.93
N LEU A 54 -7.22 -17.04 -10.67
CA LEU A 54 -6.45 -15.87 -10.24
C LEU A 54 -6.67 -14.71 -11.20
N CYS A 55 -6.65 -13.47 -10.71
CA CYS A 55 -6.71 -12.31 -11.61
C CYS A 55 -5.41 -12.16 -12.44
N ARG A 56 -5.51 -11.54 -13.62
CA ARG A 56 -4.36 -11.35 -14.56
C ARG A 56 -3.11 -10.77 -13.89
N ASN A 57 -3.27 -9.81 -12.99
CA ASN A 57 -2.12 -9.21 -12.28
C ASN A 57 -1.38 -10.22 -11.39
N ARG A 58 -2.10 -11.20 -10.81
CA ARG A 58 -1.50 -12.26 -10.00
C ARG A 58 -0.83 -13.33 -10.87
N VAL A 59 -1.43 -13.68 -12.02
CA VAL A 59 -0.77 -14.52 -13.03
C VAL A 59 0.57 -13.91 -13.48
N ARG A 60 0.59 -12.59 -13.73
CA ARG A 60 1.83 -11.87 -14.06
C ARG A 60 2.89 -11.94 -12.95
N GLN A 61 2.49 -11.94 -11.69
CA GLN A 61 3.45 -12.12 -10.57
C GLN A 61 4.06 -13.52 -10.59
N LEU A 62 3.25 -14.56 -10.84
CA LEU A 62 3.73 -15.93 -10.92
C LEU A 62 4.72 -16.11 -12.10
N LEU A 63 4.45 -15.48 -13.24
CA LEU A 63 5.37 -15.45 -14.38
C LEU A 63 6.67 -14.72 -14.05
N ALA A 64 6.58 -13.52 -13.45
CA ALA A 64 7.76 -12.74 -13.08
C ALA A 64 8.62 -13.45 -12.01
N GLY A 65 8.00 -14.24 -11.13
CA GLY A 65 8.70 -15.05 -10.13
C GLY A 65 9.11 -16.45 -10.60
N GLY A 66 8.92 -16.79 -11.88
CA GLY A 66 9.28 -18.08 -12.46
C GLY A 66 8.45 -19.27 -11.96
N THR A 67 7.36 -19.04 -11.22
CA THR A 67 6.42 -20.11 -10.81
C THR A 67 5.58 -20.59 -11.98
N LEU A 68 5.25 -19.69 -12.90
CA LEU A 68 4.75 -20.01 -14.23
C LEU A 68 5.82 -19.72 -15.27
N GLN A 69 5.75 -20.41 -16.40
CA GLN A 69 6.72 -20.25 -17.48
C GLN A 69 6.05 -19.69 -18.74
N PHE A 70 6.77 -18.79 -19.41
CA PHE A 70 6.40 -18.34 -20.74
C PHE A 70 6.71 -19.43 -21.77
N PHE A 71 5.79 -19.66 -22.69
CA PHE A 71 6.12 -20.38 -23.92
C PHE A 71 6.71 -19.39 -24.92
N GLY A 72 8.00 -19.53 -25.21
CA GLY A 72 8.68 -18.66 -26.16
C GLY A 72 8.93 -17.25 -25.66
N GLY A 73 9.28 -17.10 -24.37
CA GLY A 73 9.79 -15.85 -23.80
C GLY A 73 8.73 -14.80 -23.43
N GLU A 74 9.13 -13.73 -22.74
CA GLU A 74 8.22 -12.67 -22.28
C GLU A 74 7.65 -11.87 -23.47
N PRO A 75 6.32 -11.59 -23.52
CA PRO A 75 5.73 -10.84 -24.62
C PRO A 75 6.11 -9.36 -24.60
N ARG A 76 6.38 -8.80 -25.78
CA ARG A 76 6.52 -7.34 -25.94
C ARG A 76 5.15 -6.65 -25.90
N PRO A 77 5.09 -5.31 -25.70
CA PRO A 77 3.84 -4.57 -25.77
C PRO A 77 3.06 -4.87 -27.06
N GLY A 78 1.79 -5.26 -26.91
CA GLY A 78 0.91 -5.62 -28.04
C GLY A 78 1.03 -7.07 -28.53
N GLU A 79 1.97 -7.87 -28.02
CA GLU A 79 2.11 -9.28 -28.38
C GLU A 79 1.19 -10.18 -27.54
N ARG A 80 0.90 -11.38 -28.07
CA ARG A 80 0.11 -12.40 -27.37
C ARG A 80 0.92 -13.03 -26.24
N TRP A 81 0.26 -13.19 -25.10
CA TRP A 81 0.76 -13.97 -23.97
C TRP A 81 0.64 -15.44 -24.31
N LEU A 82 1.76 -16.15 -24.21
CA LEU A 82 1.85 -17.59 -24.43
C LEU A 82 2.46 -18.17 -23.17
N ILE A 83 1.68 -18.96 -22.43
CA ILE A 83 2.03 -19.51 -21.12
C ILE A 83 2.03 -21.03 -21.24
N ASP A 84 3.08 -21.68 -20.74
CA ASP A 84 3.23 -23.14 -20.84
C ASP A 84 2.22 -23.85 -19.92
N CYS A 85 1.32 -24.64 -20.52
CA CYS A 85 0.33 -25.43 -19.78
C CYS A 85 0.95 -26.44 -18.82
N ARG A 86 2.20 -26.89 -19.04
CA ARG A 86 2.91 -27.76 -18.08
C ARG A 86 3.08 -27.08 -16.73
N SER A 87 3.57 -25.84 -16.74
CA SER A 87 3.75 -25.04 -15.52
C SER A 87 2.42 -24.69 -14.83
N ILE A 88 1.32 -24.58 -15.61
CA ILE A 88 -0.04 -24.40 -15.07
C ILE A 88 -0.50 -25.68 -14.39
N ASN A 89 -0.34 -26.84 -15.04
CA ASN A 89 -0.77 -28.14 -14.51
C ASN A 89 0.02 -28.54 -13.26
N GLU A 90 1.32 -28.29 -13.21
CA GLU A 90 2.14 -28.49 -12.00
C GLU A 90 1.60 -27.73 -10.78
N LEU A 91 0.92 -26.61 -10.99
CA LEU A 91 0.26 -25.84 -9.95
C LEU A 91 -1.17 -26.32 -9.64
N ILE A 92 -1.82 -27.01 -10.57
CA ILE A 92 -3.19 -27.52 -10.39
C ILE A 92 -3.15 -28.92 -9.73
N ASP A 93 -2.17 -29.73 -10.10
CA ASP A 93 -2.00 -31.12 -9.66
C ASP A 93 -1.26 -31.24 -8.32
N GLU A 94 -1.08 -30.12 -7.62
CA GLU A 94 -0.53 -30.11 -6.26
C GLU A 94 -1.42 -30.95 -5.34
N LYS A 95 -0.84 -31.99 -4.72
CA LYS A 95 -1.58 -32.95 -3.89
C LYS A 95 -1.89 -32.36 -2.52
N LEU A 96 -2.98 -31.60 -2.45
CA LEU A 96 -3.44 -31.01 -1.20
C LEU A 96 -4.41 -31.94 -0.45
N PRO A 97 -4.33 -32.02 0.88
CA PRO A 97 -5.38 -32.65 1.68
C PRO A 97 -6.68 -31.87 1.50
N THR A 98 -7.82 -32.55 1.44
CA THR A 98 -9.12 -31.89 1.43
C THR A 98 -9.53 -31.46 2.84
N SER A 99 -10.30 -30.39 2.95
CA SER A 99 -10.88 -29.94 4.21
C SER A 99 -12.27 -29.32 3.98
N SER A 100 -13.19 -29.62 4.90
CA SER A 100 -14.54 -29.02 4.96
C SER A 100 -14.65 -27.89 6.00
N ASP A 101 -13.52 -27.48 6.59
CA ASP A 101 -13.49 -26.41 7.59
C ASP A 101 -13.85 -25.06 6.96
N GLN A 102 -14.98 -24.50 7.38
CA GLN A 102 -15.51 -23.22 6.87
C GLN A 102 -14.71 -22.01 7.35
N SER A 103 -13.81 -22.16 8.32
CA SER A 103 -12.95 -21.09 8.80
C SER A 103 -11.74 -20.81 7.88
N LEU A 104 -11.50 -21.71 6.91
CA LEU A 104 -10.42 -21.56 5.94
C LEU A 104 -10.72 -20.44 4.93
N VAL A 105 -9.67 -19.79 4.46
CA VAL A 105 -9.75 -18.72 3.47
C VAL A 105 -8.96 -19.07 2.22
N SER A 106 -9.47 -18.69 1.05
CA SER A 106 -8.82 -18.99 -0.21
C SER A 106 -7.62 -18.10 -0.49
N ILE A 107 -6.65 -18.62 -1.26
CA ILE A 107 -5.53 -17.83 -1.77
C ILE A 107 -6.04 -16.63 -2.57
N ASN A 108 -7.11 -16.76 -3.36
CA ASN A 108 -7.64 -15.62 -4.11
C ASN A 108 -8.13 -14.49 -3.17
N TYR A 109 -8.77 -14.84 -2.04
CA TYR A 109 -9.14 -13.87 -1.01
C TYR A 109 -7.89 -13.20 -0.39
N LEU A 110 -6.90 -13.98 0.02
CA LEU A 110 -5.65 -13.46 0.60
C LEU A 110 -4.86 -12.61 -0.42
N ALA A 111 -4.81 -13.04 -1.67
CA ALA A 111 -4.24 -12.30 -2.79
C ALA A 111 -5.02 -11.02 -3.12
N LYS A 112 -6.25 -10.85 -2.63
CA LYS A 112 -7.00 -9.60 -2.77
C LYS A 112 -6.77 -8.68 -1.59
N HIS A 113 -6.75 -9.21 -0.37
CA HIS A 113 -6.85 -8.41 0.84
C HIS A 113 -5.54 -8.29 1.63
N SER A 114 -4.63 -9.26 1.51
CA SER A 114 -3.53 -9.42 2.47
C SER A 114 -2.13 -9.51 1.84
N LEU A 115 -2.00 -9.93 0.57
CA LEU A 115 -0.70 -10.08 -0.08
C LEU A 115 -0.24 -8.82 -0.82
N PRO A 116 1.05 -8.44 -0.74
CA PRO A 116 1.63 -7.31 -1.48
C PRO A 116 1.59 -7.52 -3.01
N LYS A 117 1.78 -6.44 -3.76
CA LYS A 117 1.81 -6.45 -5.23
C LYS A 117 3.16 -6.90 -5.80
N GLY A 118 4.26 -6.73 -5.08
CA GLY A 118 5.62 -7.03 -5.53
C GLY A 118 6.10 -8.46 -5.30
N GLY A 119 5.25 -9.49 -5.51
CA GLY A 119 5.69 -10.90 -5.44
C GLY A 119 5.16 -11.72 -4.27
N GLY A 120 4.33 -11.16 -3.37
CA GLY A 120 3.84 -11.90 -2.20
C GLY A 120 3.03 -13.17 -2.51
N LEU A 121 2.45 -13.29 -3.72
CA LEU A 121 1.81 -14.55 -4.13
C LEU A 121 2.83 -15.64 -4.49
N VAL A 122 3.93 -15.29 -5.13
CA VAL A 122 5.03 -16.22 -5.47
C VAL A 122 5.58 -16.81 -4.18
N GLU A 123 5.87 -15.94 -3.21
CA GLU A 123 6.39 -16.33 -1.90
C GLU A 123 5.42 -17.27 -1.16
N LEU A 124 4.12 -17.00 -1.23
CA LEU A 124 3.10 -17.84 -0.61
C LEU A 124 3.05 -19.24 -1.25
N VAL A 125 3.05 -19.30 -2.58
CA VAL A 125 3.02 -20.58 -3.31
C VAL A 125 4.29 -21.39 -3.03
N GLN A 126 5.45 -20.74 -2.98
CA GLN A 126 6.71 -21.39 -2.63
C GLN A 126 6.71 -21.92 -1.18
N ALA A 127 6.21 -21.15 -0.22
CA ALA A 127 6.11 -21.59 1.18
C ALA A 127 5.21 -22.83 1.33
N ILE A 128 4.12 -22.90 0.56
CA ILE A 128 3.24 -24.07 0.54
C ILE A 128 3.97 -25.29 -0.03
N ARG A 129 4.63 -25.12 -1.18
CA ARG A 129 5.41 -26.20 -1.82
C ARG A 129 6.60 -26.68 -0.97
N ALA A 130 7.21 -25.78 -0.21
CA ALA A 130 8.28 -26.10 0.73
C ALA A 130 7.76 -26.79 2.02
N GLY A 131 6.44 -26.87 2.21
CA GLY A 131 5.82 -27.43 3.42
C GLY A 131 5.86 -26.50 4.63
N GLU A 132 6.30 -25.24 4.48
CA GLU A 132 6.31 -24.23 5.54
C GLU A 132 4.89 -23.79 5.92
N LEU A 133 3.97 -23.82 4.96
CA LEU A 133 2.58 -23.45 5.17
C LEU A 133 1.64 -24.54 4.64
N ARG A 134 0.78 -25.06 5.51
CA ARG A 134 -0.17 -26.12 5.14
C ARG A 134 -1.35 -25.53 4.38
N ALA A 135 -1.51 -25.94 3.11
CA ALA A 135 -2.70 -25.65 2.31
C ALA A 135 -3.63 -26.86 2.20
N TYR A 136 -4.89 -26.59 1.88
CA TYR A 136 -5.95 -27.57 1.72
C TYR A 136 -6.70 -27.35 0.40
N GLY A 137 -7.19 -28.43 -0.20
CA GLY A 137 -8.23 -28.36 -1.21
C GLY A 137 -9.62 -28.25 -0.57
N PRO A 138 -10.63 -27.71 -1.28
CA PRO A 138 -12.02 -27.88 -0.88
C PRO A 138 -12.38 -29.36 -0.78
N ALA A 139 -13.48 -29.67 -0.08
CA ALA A 139 -13.94 -31.04 0.16
C ALA A 139 -14.33 -31.84 -1.10
N GLU A 140 -14.36 -31.19 -2.27
CA GLU A 140 -14.65 -31.82 -3.55
C GLU A 140 -13.42 -32.55 -4.11
N ASN A 141 -13.62 -33.77 -4.61
CA ASN A 141 -12.54 -34.56 -5.20
C ASN A 141 -12.11 -33.98 -6.55
N GLY A 142 -10.83 -33.63 -6.69
CA GLY A 142 -10.23 -33.22 -7.96
C GLY A 142 -8.97 -32.40 -7.80
N SER A 143 -8.29 -32.13 -8.91
CA SER A 143 -7.20 -31.14 -8.94
C SER A 143 -7.77 -29.74 -8.67
N VAL A 144 -7.08 -28.96 -7.83
CA VAL A 144 -7.59 -27.69 -7.32
C VAL A 144 -6.70 -26.55 -7.81
N ALA A 145 -7.32 -25.60 -8.49
CA ALA A 145 -6.64 -24.38 -8.93
C ALA A 145 -6.00 -23.62 -7.74
N VAL A 146 -4.81 -23.06 -7.94
CA VAL A 146 -4.07 -22.31 -6.91
C VAL A 146 -4.90 -21.24 -6.22
N GLY A 147 -5.73 -20.51 -6.96
CA GLY A 147 -6.60 -19.47 -6.38
C GLY A 147 -7.64 -20.02 -5.39
N ALA A 148 -8.00 -21.30 -5.52
CA ALA A 148 -8.96 -21.99 -4.69
C ALA A 148 -8.31 -22.76 -3.52
N TRP A 149 -6.98 -22.83 -3.45
CA TRP A 149 -6.30 -23.40 -2.28
C TRP A 149 -6.69 -22.66 -1.01
N LEU A 150 -6.90 -23.42 0.05
CA LEU A 150 -7.44 -22.97 1.32
C LEU A 150 -6.35 -22.97 2.40
N LEU A 151 -6.36 -21.94 3.24
CA LEU A 151 -5.39 -21.72 4.31
C LEU A 151 -6.12 -21.35 5.60
N LYS A 152 -5.56 -21.76 6.73
CA LYS A 152 -6.01 -21.26 8.04
C LYS A 152 -5.56 -19.79 8.18
N PRO A 153 -6.47 -18.86 8.49
CA PRO A 153 -6.12 -17.44 8.65
C PRO A 153 -5.01 -17.20 9.69
N GLN A 154 -5.05 -17.96 10.79
CA GLN A 154 -4.07 -17.90 11.87
C GLN A 154 -2.66 -18.34 11.42
N ASP A 155 -2.55 -19.45 10.68
CA ASP A 155 -1.27 -19.98 10.22
C ASP A 155 -0.65 -19.02 9.18
N PHE A 156 -1.49 -18.48 8.30
CA PHE A 156 -1.08 -17.45 7.35
C PHE A 156 -0.60 -16.17 8.05
N ALA A 157 -1.31 -15.69 9.08
CA ALA A 157 -0.91 -14.51 9.84
C ALA A 157 0.41 -14.74 10.59
N ALA A 158 0.60 -15.91 11.20
CA ALA A 158 1.84 -16.29 11.86
C ALA A 158 3.02 -16.35 10.86
N TRP A 159 2.82 -16.96 9.68
CA TRP A 159 3.81 -16.98 8.61
C TRP A 159 4.17 -15.58 8.11
N GLN A 160 3.19 -14.70 7.92
CA GLN A 160 3.43 -13.31 7.54
C GLN A 160 4.22 -12.55 8.61
N GLN A 161 3.90 -12.77 9.88
CA GLN A 161 4.57 -12.12 11.01
C GLN A 161 6.03 -12.58 11.12
N ALA A 162 6.31 -13.88 11.08
CA ALA A 162 7.68 -14.42 11.11
C ALA A 162 8.54 -13.85 9.97
N ARG A 163 7.96 -13.68 8.78
CA ARG A 163 8.63 -13.04 7.63
C ARG A 163 8.87 -11.54 7.84
N ALA A 164 7.96 -10.86 8.53
CA ALA A 164 8.10 -9.44 8.87
C ALA A 164 9.08 -9.21 10.03
N GLU A 165 9.34 -10.20 10.88
CA GLU A 165 10.33 -10.15 11.97
C GLU A 165 11.75 -10.43 11.44
N ASN A 166 11.89 -11.30 10.44
CA ASN A 166 13.17 -11.57 9.76
C ASN A 166 13.63 -10.43 8.82
N LYS A 167 12.72 -9.54 8.42
CA LYS A 167 13.07 -8.22 7.87
C LYS A 167 13.16 -7.29 9.08
N SER A 168 14.29 -6.61 9.33
CA SER A 168 14.45 -5.76 10.54
C SER A 168 13.16 -5.03 10.93
N PRO A 169 12.76 -5.00 12.22
CA PRO A 169 11.47 -4.49 12.66
C PRO A 169 11.44 -2.97 12.44
N VAL A 170 11.16 -2.55 11.21
CA VAL A 170 10.82 -1.17 10.91
C VAL A 170 9.40 -1.03 11.41
N PHE A 171 9.25 -0.59 12.66
CA PHE A 171 7.97 -0.18 13.22
C PHE A 171 7.27 0.66 12.14
N PRO A 172 6.18 0.15 11.53
CA PRO A 172 5.67 0.72 10.29
C PRO A 172 5.10 2.12 10.51
N GLY A 173 4.95 2.55 11.78
CA GLY A 173 4.36 3.81 12.18
C GLY A 173 2.93 3.61 12.64
N LEU A 174 2.24 4.72 12.89
CA LEU A 174 0.82 4.79 13.20
C LEU A 174 0.05 5.21 11.94
N SER A 175 -1.20 4.79 11.78
CA SER A 175 -2.04 5.34 10.71
C SER A 175 -2.24 6.86 10.88
N VAL A 176 -2.48 7.58 9.79
CA VAL A 176 -2.80 9.02 9.85
C VAL A 176 -3.99 9.31 10.77
N VAL A 177 -4.99 8.41 10.81
CA VAL A 177 -6.14 8.50 11.70
C VAL A 177 -5.72 8.45 13.18
N LYS A 178 -4.87 7.48 13.55
CA LYS A 178 -4.37 7.36 14.93
C LYS A 178 -3.46 8.54 15.29
N ALA A 179 -2.67 9.04 14.34
CA ALA A 179 -1.89 10.25 14.52
C ALA A 179 -2.77 11.50 14.73
N ALA A 180 -3.92 11.61 14.04
CA ALA A 180 -4.88 12.69 14.22
C ALA A 180 -5.42 12.73 15.66
N ALA A 181 -5.80 11.57 16.19
CA ALA A 181 -6.27 11.44 17.57
C ALA A 181 -5.19 11.86 18.58
N LEU A 182 -3.93 11.44 18.37
CA LEU A 182 -2.81 11.85 19.22
C LEU A 182 -2.51 13.35 19.14
N LEU A 183 -2.67 13.95 17.97
CA LEU A 183 -2.52 15.40 17.78
C LEU A 183 -3.73 16.21 18.26
N GLY A 184 -4.83 15.57 18.65
CA GLY A 184 -6.06 16.27 19.04
C GLY A 184 -6.74 17.01 17.88
N VAL A 185 -6.57 16.52 16.64
CA VAL A 185 -7.14 17.14 15.43
C VAL A 185 -8.09 16.20 14.70
N LYS A 186 -8.99 16.77 13.89
CA LYS A 186 -9.83 15.96 12.98
C LYS A 186 -8.96 15.26 11.94
N GLU A 187 -9.36 14.07 11.49
CA GLU A 187 -8.61 13.28 10.50
C GLU A 187 -8.27 14.07 9.24
N GLN A 188 -9.23 14.86 8.73
CA GLN A 188 -9.04 15.72 7.56
C GLN A 188 -7.89 16.73 7.74
N CYS A 189 -7.67 17.24 8.96
CA CYS A 189 -6.53 18.11 9.27
C CYS A 189 -5.22 17.32 9.23
N ALA A 190 -5.16 16.13 9.83
CA ALA A 190 -3.96 15.30 9.82
C ALA A 190 -3.55 14.90 8.40
N TYR A 191 -4.50 14.52 7.54
CA TYR A 191 -4.23 14.27 6.13
C TYR A 191 -3.73 15.52 5.39
N ALA A 192 -4.29 16.70 5.70
CA ALA A 192 -3.79 17.95 5.15
C ALA A 192 -2.36 18.23 5.63
N PHE A 193 -2.03 18.00 6.90
CA PHE A 193 -0.68 18.20 7.43
C PHE A 193 0.35 17.28 6.77
N VAL A 194 -0.03 16.04 6.46
CA VAL A 194 0.83 15.12 5.69
C VAL A 194 1.03 15.64 4.27
N ARG A 195 -0.06 16.04 3.59
CA ARG A 195 0.01 16.58 2.21
C ARG A 195 0.85 17.86 2.12
N LEU A 196 0.79 18.70 3.16
CA LEU A 196 1.55 19.94 3.26
C LEU A 196 2.98 19.74 3.79
N GLY A 197 3.40 18.51 4.10
CA GLY A 197 4.73 18.21 4.63
C GLY A 197 4.96 18.65 6.07
N LEU A 198 3.92 19.13 6.77
CA LEU A 198 4.01 19.53 8.18
C LEU A 198 4.14 18.30 9.10
N LEU A 199 3.41 17.23 8.78
CA LEU A 199 3.47 15.96 9.48
C LEU A 199 4.15 14.90 8.61
N TRP A 200 5.34 14.46 9.04
CA TRP A 200 6.11 13.50 8.24
C TRP A 200 5.46 12.11 8.24
N SER A 201 5.35 11.52 7.06
CA SER A 201 4.84 10.16 6.87
C SER A 201 5.68 9.38 5.88
N THR A 202 5.62 8.06 5.98
CA THR A 202 6.19 7.10 5.05
C THR A 202 5.08 6.28 4.42
N ALA A 203 5.16 6.09 3.10
CA ALA A 203 4.28 5.18 2.38
C ALA A 203 4.71 3.73 2.65
N VAL A 204 3.81 2.93 3.20
CA VAL A 204 4.02 1.50 3.46
C VAL A 204 3.02 0.70 2.64
N GLU A 205 3.48 -0.31 1.92
CA GLU A 205 2.59 -1.23 1.22
C GLU A 205 1.89 -2.15 2.22
N ARG A 206 0.56 -2.12 2.24
CA ARG A 206 -0.27 -3.06 2.99
C ARG A 206 -1.24 -3.74 2.03
N GLY A 207 -0.89 -4.96 1.63
CA GLY A 207 -1.61 -5.68 0.58
C GLY A 207 -1.57 -4.93 -0.76
N ARG A 208 -2.75 -4.59 -1.31
CA ARG A 208 -2.86 -3.84 -2.59
C ARG A 208 -2.81 -2.32 -2.44
N ARG A 209 -2.84 -1.80 -1.21
CA ARG A 209 -2.94 -0.35 -0.94
C ARG A 209 -1.64 0.16 -0.34
N THR A 210 -1.26 1.35 -0.77
CA THR A 210 -0.23 2.13 -0.09
C THR A 210 -0.91 2.87 1.05
N GLN A 211 -0.47 2.64 2.28
CA GLN A 211 -0.95 3.34 3.46
C GLN A 211 0.11 4.33 3.92
N LEU A 212 -0.31 5.57 4.21
CA LEU A 212 0.58 6.55 4.84
C LEU A 212 0.67 6.26 6.32
N MET A 213 1.90 6.13 6.80
CA MET A 213 2.20 5.82 8.18
C MET A 213 3.07 6.92 8.80
N VAL A 214 2.70 7.34 10.00
CA VAL A 214 3.34 8.43 10.76
C VAL A 214 4.09 7.81 11.93
N LYS A 215 5.41 7.99 11.98
CA LYS A 215 6.20 7.53 13.12
C LYS A 215 5.89 8.38 14.36
N PRO A 216 5.94 7.83 15.60
CA PRO A 216 5.76 8.63 16.82
C PRO A 216 6.66 9.87 16.88
N GLN A 217 7.92 9.74 16.46
CA GLN A 217 8.87 10.86 16.37
C GLN A 217 8.39 12.02 15.47
N ALA A 218 7.58 11.74 14.45
CA ALA A 218 7.02 12.78 13.59
C ALA A 218 5.93 13.59 14.30
N ILE A 219 5.16 12.97 15.21
CA ILE A 219 4.19 13.65 16.06
C ILE A 219 4.92 14.56 17.06
N ASP A 220 5.98 14.06 17.69
CA ASP A 220 6.77 14.88 18.62
C ASP A 220 7.47 16.04 17.90
N ARG A 221 8.00 15.79 16.70
CA ARG A 221 8.55 16.83 15.84
C ARG A 221 7.49 17.88 15.48
N PHE A 222 6.27 17.45 15.13
CA PHE A 222 5.18 18.35 14.84
C PHE A 222 4.86 19.25 16.04
N ARG A 223 4.70 18.67 17.23
CA ARG A 223 4.41 19.42 18.47
C ARG A 223 5.51 20.39 18.87
N ARG A 224 6.77 20.05 18.59
CA ARG A 224 7.91 20.96 18.83
C ARG A 224 7.98 22.09 17.81
N GLY A 225 7.66 21.81 16.55
CA GLY A 225 7.81 22.77 15.45
C GLY A 225 6.60 23.67 15.22
N TYR A 226 5.41 23.26 15.67
CA TYR A 226 4.16 23.91 15.36
C TYR A 226 3.27 24.09 16.59
N ILE A 227 2.35 25.04 16.51
CA ILE A 227 1.29 25.27 17.48
C ILE A 227 -0.03 25.51 16.74
N LEU A 228 -1.09 24.88 17.21
CA LEU A 228 -2.39 24.92 16.56
C LEU A 228 -3.26 26.07 17.09
N GLY A 229 -4.18 26.57 16.26
CA GLY A 229 -5.10 27.66 16.64
C GLY A 229 -5.91 27.41 17.92
N PRO A 230 -6.48 26.20 18.14
CA PRO A 230 -7.13 25.87 19.42
C PRO A 230 -6.18 25.89 20.62
N GLU A 231 -4.90 25.53 20.46
CA GLU A 231 -3.93 25.64 21.55
C GLU A 231 -3.69 27.11 21.90
N ILE A 232 -3.44 27.95 20.90
CA ILE A 232 -3.27 29.41 21.08
C ILE A 232 -4.51 30.05 21.72
N ALA A 233 -5.71 29.65 21.28
CA ALA A 233 -6.96 30.14 21.82
C ALA A 233 -7.08 29.86 23.32
N VAL A 234 -6.71 28.65 23.75
CA VAL A 234 -6.63 28.29 25.17
C VAL A 234 -5.59 29.14 25.89
N TYR A 235 -4.38 29.32 25.33
CA TYR A 235 -3.34 30.16 25.94
C TYR A 235 -3.76 31.61 26.16
N LEU A 236 -4.52 32.19 25.21
CA LEU A 236 -4.94 33.59 25.28
C LEU A 236 -6.28 33.77 26.01
N GLY A 237 -6.93 32.70 26.46
CA GLY A 237 -8.30 32.76 27.00
C GLY A 237 -9.34 33.30 26.00
N LYS A 238 -9.10 33.13 24.69
CA LYS A 238 -9.92 33.72 23.61
C LYS A 238 -10.59 32.63 22.77
N SER A 239 -11.60 32.99 21.99
CA SER A 239 -12.08 32.09 20.93
C SER A 239 -11.02 31.92 19.82
N THR A 240 -11.09 30.83 19.06
CA THR A 240 -10.14 30.58 17.94
C THR A 240 -10.16 31.67 16.87
N ARG A 241 -11.31 32.32 16.66
CA ARG A 241 -11.45 33.43 15.71
C ARG A 241 -10.78 34.70 16.23
N GLU A 242 -10.95 35.02 17.52
CA GLU A 242 -10.31 36.17 18.15
C GLU A 242 -8.81 35.99 18.27
N ALA A 243 -8.35 34.79 18.68
CA ALA A 243 -6.93 34.45 18.73
C ALA A 243 -6.26 34.59 17.35
N PHE A 244 -6.94 34.14 16.28
CA PHE A 244 -6.46 34.37 14.91
C PHE A 244 -6.34 35.86 14.58
N LYS A 245 -7.40 36.66 14.83
CA LYS A 245 -7.41 38.09 14.53
C LYS A 245 -6.28 38.82 15.27
N HIS A 246 -6.12 38.52 16.55
CA HIS A 246 -5.09 39.07 17.42
C HIS A 246 -3.67 38.74 16.89
N LEU A 247 -3.39 37.47 16.58
CA LEU A 247 -2.10 37.10 15.97
C LEU A 247 -1.88 37.75 14.60
N TRP A 248 -2.95 37.91 13.81
CA TRP A 248 -2.85 38.55 12.50
C TRP A 248 -2.47 40.03 12.61
N GLU A 249 -3.07 40.76 13.55
CA GLU A 249 -2.76 42.15 13.88
C GLU A 249 -1.33 42.28 14.40
N ALA A 250 -0.92 41.37 15.28
CA ALA A 250 0.46 41.23 15.78
C ALA A 250 1.48 40.71 14.75
N ARG A 251 1.08 40.60 13.47
CA ARG A 251 1.92 40.19 12.33
C ARG A 251 2.45 38.75 12.38
N PHE A 252 1.88 37.88 13.23
CA PHE A 252 2.15 36.45 13.20
C PHE A 252 1.28 35.75 12.15
N ARG A 253 1.90 35.30 11.06
CA ARG A 253 1.20 34.62 9.97
C ARG A 253 1.20 33.10 10.18
N PRO A 254 0.05 32.42 9.99
CA PRO A 254 0.00 30.97 10.01
C PRO A 254 0.69 30.38 8.77
N VAL A 255 1.24 29.18 8.91
CA VAL A 255 1.82 28.40 7.80
C VAL A 255 0.79 27.53 7.08
N ALA A 256 -0.35 27.26 7.73
CA ALA A 256 -1.47 26.57 7.12
C ALA A 256 -2.79 27.02 7.77
N GLY A 257 -3.89 26.90 7.05
CA GLY A 257 -5.22 27.18 7.59
C GLY A 257 -6.28 27.44 6.52
N PRO A 258 -7.55 27.67 6.92
CA PRO A 258 -8.67 27.75 6.00
C PRO A 258 -8.53 28.80 4.89
N SER A 259 -7.86 29.92 5.19
CA SER A 259 -7.69 31.06 4.28
C SER A 259 -6.30 31.15 3.66
N ILE A 260 -5.42 30.16 3.88
CA ILE A 260 -4.02 30.24 3.42
C ILE A 260 -3.89 29.61 2.03
N PRO A 261 -3.57 30.42 0.99
CA PRO A 261 -3.39 29.90 -0.37
C PRO A 261 -2.28 28.85 -0.41
N ASN A 262 -2.50 27.76 -1.14
CA ASN A 262 -1.57 26.62 -1.26
C ASN A 262 -1.22 25.90 0.05
N ALA A 263 -1.82 26.28 1.18
CA ALA A 263 -1.69 25.62 2.48
C ALA A 263 -3.04 25.49 3.20
N ALA A 264 -4.10 25.23 2.41
CA ALA A 264 -5.47 25.15 2.91
C ALA A 264 -5.71 23.89 3.75
N CYS A 265 -6.21 24.09 4.97
CA CYS A 265 -6.68 23.04 5.86
C CYS A 265 -7.76 23.59 6.82
N ARG A 266 -8.43 22.73 7.61
CA ARG A 266 -9.55 23.17 8.47
C ARG A 266 -9.15 23.89 9.76
N GLN A 267 -7.85 24.02 10.02
CA GLN A 267 -7.33 24.54 11.29
C GLN A 267 -6.08 25.36 11.04
N TYR A 268 -6.00 26.56 11.61
CA TYR A 268 -4.79 27.36 11.50
C TYR A 268 -3.64 26.73 12.28
N VAL A 269 -2.45 26.77 11.69
CA VAL A 269 -1.18 26.26 12.25
C VAL A 269 -0.13 27.34 12.14
N TRP A 270 0.63 27.57 13.22
CA TRP A 270 1.77 28.48 13.24
C TRP A 270 3.05 27.72 13.55
N VAL A 271 4.17 28.26 13.07
CA VAL A 271 5.49 27.80 13.49
C VAL A 271 5.70 28.21 14.94
N ARG A 272 6.10 27.25 15.77
CA ARG A 272 6.48 27.47 17.17
C ARG A 272 7.87 28.12 17.21
N SER A 273 7.91 29.42 16.95
CA SER A 273 9.14 30.23 17.04
C SER A 273 9.28 30.83 18.42
N LYS A 274 10.52 31.10 18.85
CA LYS A 274 10.80 31.80 20.12
C LYS A 274 10.02 33.11 20.20
N LYS A 275 10.04 33.92 19.14
CA LYS A 275 9.30 35.19 19.05
C LYS A 275 7.79 35.03 19.29
N LEU A 276 7.17 33.99 18.73
CA LEU A 276 5.74 33.72 18.95
C LEU A 276 5.47 33.30 20.38
N ILE A 277 6.31 32.42 20.95
CA ILE A 277 6.14 31.95 22.32
C ILE A 277 6.34 33.08 23.33
N ASP A 278 7.38 33.90 23.17
CA ASP A 278 7.64 35.06 24.03
C ASP A 278 6.47 36.06 23.97
N TYR A 279 5.90 36.27 22.77
CA TYR A 279 4.72 37.11 22.59
C TYR A 279 3.49 36.54 23.33
N LEU A 280 3.17 35.27 23.12
CA LEU A 280 2.05 34.60 23.80
C LEU A 280 2.23 34.62 25.32
N ALA A 281 3.45 34.46 25.82
CA ALA A 281 3.76 34.55 27.24
C ALA A 281 3.51 35.96 27.80
N SER A 282 3.92 37.01 27.07
CA SER A 282 3.68 38.40 27.49
C SER A 282 2.21 38.78 27.51
N GLU A 283 1.41 38.27 26.57
CA GLU A 283 -0.03 38.49 26.51
C GLU A 283 -0.75 37.70 27.61
N ALA A 284 -0.32 36.46 27.89
CA ALA A 284 -0.87 35.64 28.96
C ALA A 284 -0.54 36.21 30.35
N ALA A 285 0.65 36.79 30.56
CA ALA A 285 1.01 37.40 31.84
C ALA A 285 0.22 38.68 32.17
N GLN A 286 -0.42 39.32 31.18
CA GLN A 286 -1.34 40.44 31.39
C GLN A 286 -2.75 39.99 31.78
N ILE A 287 -3.03 38.69 31.68
CA ILE A 287 -4.27 38.04 32.08
C ILE A 287 -3.91 37.29 33.36
N ASP A 288 -4.09 37.87 34.55
CA ASP A 288 -3.68 37.32 35.87
C ASP A 288 -4.02 35.82 36.08
N ASP A 289 -3.23 34.90 35.54
CA ASP A 289 -3.35 33.45 35.70
C ASP A 289 -1.96 32.78 35.77
N PRO A 290 -1.48 32.42 36.97
CA PRO A 290 -0.14 31.87 37.18
C PRO A 290 0.04 30.43 36.66
N GLU A 291 -1.04 29.71 36.29
CA GLU A 291 -0.89 28.38 35.69
C GLU A 291 -0.34 28.43 34.24
N ALA A 292 -0.51 29.54 33.52
CA ALA A 292 -0.19 29.67 32.09
C ALA A 292 1.31 29.53 31.73
N ILE A 293 2.21 29.88 32.66
CA ILE A 293 3.65 30.00 32.41
C ILE A 293 4.35 28.62 32.30
N THR A 294 3.84 27.60 33.00
CA THR A 294 4.41 26.23 32.98
C THR A 294 4.04 25.46 31.71
N PHE A 295 2.93 25.82 31.04
CA PHE A 295 2.41 25.13 29.85
C PHE A 295 3.10 25.51 28.54
N LEU A 296 3.87 26.61 28.47
CA LEU A 296 4.55 27.05 27.24
C LEU A 296 5.87 26.32 26.98
N SER A 297 6.48 25.73 28.02
CA SER A 297 7.75 25.00 27.95
C SER A 297 7.59 23.50 27.63
N THR A 298 6.36 22.97 27.70
CA THR A 298 6.09 21.54 27.56
C THR A 298 5.01 21.29 26.49
N PRO A 299 5.27 20.50 25.43
CA PRO A 299 4.22 20.14 24.48
C PRO A 299 3.11 19.37 25.20
N ILE A 300 1.86 19.78 25.01
CA ILE A 300 0.68 19.14 25.61
C ILE A 300 0.71 17.64 25.30
N ALA A 301 1.01 16.85 26.31
CA ALA A 301 0.83 15.41 26.30
C ALA A 301 -0.53 15.11 26.90
N GLN A 302 -1.38 14.48 26.09
CA GLN A 302 -2.67 13.87 26.38
C GLN A 302 -3.93 14.71 26.08
N PRO A 303 -4.96 14.07 25.50
CA PRO A 303 -6.25 14.71 25.27
C PRO A 303 -6.93 14.88 26.62
N ARG A 304 -7.08 16.12 27.10
CA ARG A 304 -8.13 16.39 28.08
C ARG A 304 -9.46 16.04 27.42
N ASP A 305 -10.26 15.19 28.06
CA ASP A 305 -11.63 14.85 27.67
C ASP A 305 -12.38 16.13 27.28
N CYS A 306 -12.40 16.44 25.98
CA CYS A 306 -13.24 17.49 25.45
C CYS A 306 -14.65 16.91 25.41
N ARG A 307 -15.34 16.96 26.54
CA ARG A 307 -16.80 17.11 26.57
C ARG A 307 -17.11 18.37 25.76
N PHE A 308 -17.27 18.22 24.45
CA PHE A 308 -18.02 19.16 23.64
C PHE A 308 -19.43 19.15 24.19
N ARG A 309 -19.72 20.03 25.16
CA ARG A 309 -21.10 20.39 25.45
C ARG A 309 -21.66 20.96 24.15
N HIS A 310 -22.59 20.24 23.54
CA HIS A 310 -23.49 20.80 22.55
C HIS A 310 -24.23 21.95 23.22
N VAL A 311 -23.78 23.17 22.95
CA VAL A 311 -24.63 24.34 23.13
C VAL A 311 -25.54 24.33 21.92
N GLY A 312 -26.76 23.83 22.14
CA GLY A 312 -27.83 23.89 21.16
C GLY A 312 -28.03 25.32 20.67
N SER A 313 -28.28 25.48 19.38
CA SER A 313 -28.80 26.72 18.83
C SER A 313 -30.18 26.43 18.26
N ARG A 314 -31.11 27.31 18.65
CA ARG A 314 -32.45 27.46 18.09
C ARG A 314 -32.40 27.70 16.58
#